data_AF-A0A8H6PIY7-F1
#
_entry.id   AF-A0A8H6PIY7-F1
#
_cell.length_a   1.000
_cell.length_b   1.000
_cell.length_c   1.000
_cell.angle_alpha   90.00
_cell.angle_beta   90.00
_cell.angle_gamma   90.00
#
_symmetry.space_group_name_H-M   'P 1'
#
loop_
_entity.id
_entity.type
_entity.pdbx_description
1 polymer ?
#
loop_
_entity_poly.entity_id
_entity_poly.type
_entity_poly.pdbx_seq_one_letter_code
_entity_poly.pdbx_strand_id
1 'polypeptide(L)'
;MSTRAPQKTEADDVSDHARSYPGLSEPFMLTVRELNDKSNAKLIWWYIAAVDESFSGSTPSADRDFRAEFFTYDEALQKLTFQDDRNILTRAIALVESS
;
A
#
# COMPACT_ATOMS: atom_id res chain seq x y z
N MET A 1 2.72 -18.43 -7.46
CA MET A 1 2.87 -17.85 -6.10
C MET A 1 1.48 -17.63 -5.53
N SER A 2 1.29 -17.81 -4.22
CA SER A 2 0.02 -17.47 -3.55
C SER A 2 0.17 -16.20 -2.71
N THR A 3 -0.83 -15.34 -2.71
CA THR A 3 -0.90 -14.14 -1.86
C THR A 3 -2.10 -14.21 -0.92
N ARG A 4 -2.03 -13.51 0.21
CA ARG A 4 -3.18 -13.22 1.07
C ARG A 4 -3.74 -11.81 0.85
N ALA A 5 -3.06 -10.98 0.06
CA ALA A 5 -3.54 -9.66 -0.30
C ALA A 5 -4.71 -9.78 -1.29
N PRO A 6 -5.82 -9.06 -1.08
CA PRO A 6 -6.95 -9.05 -2.00
C PRO A 6 -6.62 -8.32 -3.30
N GLN A 7 -7.33 -8.64 -4.38
CA GLN A 7 -7.28 -7.88 -5.63
C GLN A 7 -8.13 -6.61 -5.54
N LYS A 8 -7.75 -5.58 -6.32
CA LYS A 8 -8.53 -4.32 -6.43
C LYS A 8 -10.00 -4.52 -6.82
N THR A 9 -10.32 -5.61 -7.51
CA THR A 9 -11.67 -5.93 -7.98
C THR A 9 -12.52 -6.71 -6.98
N GLU A 10 -11.94 -7.15 -5.86
CA GLU A 10 -12.69 -7.82 -4.80
C GLU A 10 -13.45 -6.81 -3.93
N ALA A 11 -14.47 -7.30 -3.21
CA ALA A 11 -15.17 -6.52 -2.21
C ALA A 11 -14.26 -6.22 -1.00
N ASP A 12 -14.51 -5.09 -0.32
CA ASP A 12 -13.71 -4.62 0.81
C ASP A 12 -13.70 -5.59 2.01
N ASP A 13 -14.75 -6.40 2.17
CA ASP A 13 -14.98 -7.30 3.31
C ASP A 13 -14.81 -8.80 2.98
N VAL A 14 -13.89 -9.10 2.08
CA VAL A 14 -13.59 -10.47 1.65
C VAL A 14 -12.89 -11.30 2.76
N SER A 15 -13.26 -12.59 2.90
CA SER A 15 -12.68 -13.51 3.90
C SER A 15 -11.17 -13.78 3.71
N ASP A 16 -10.39 -13.90 4.78
CA ASP A 16 -8.94 -14.20 4.69
C ASP A 16 -8.66 -15.65 4.27
N HIS A 17 -8.01 -15.83 3.12
CA HIS A 17 -7.42 -17.08 2.66
C HIS A 17 -6.34 -16.83 1.60
N ALA A 18 -5.47 -17.81 1.37
CA ALA A 18 -4.48 -17.71 0.30
C ALA A 18 -5.13 -17.87 -1.08
N ARG A 19 -4.75 -17.01 -2.02
CA ARG A 19 -5.26 -16.96 -3.40
C ARG A 19 -4.12 -16.94 -4.41
N SER A 20 -4.40 -17.34 -5.65
CA SER A 20 -3.47 -17.19 -6.77
C SER A 20 -4.08 -16.27 -7.82
N TYR A 21 -3.27 -15.32 -8.28
CA TYR A 21 -3.62 -14.40 -9.34
C TYR A 21 -2.52 -14.40 -10.42
N PRO A 22 -2.86 -14.11 -11.69
CA PRO A 22 -1.85 -13.81 -12.70
C PRO A 22 -1.07 -12.54 -12.34
N GLY A 23 0.24 -12.53 -12.59
CA GLY A 23 1.08 -11.32 -12.46
C GLY A 23 1.32 -10.85 -11.01
N LEU A 24 1.32 -11.76 -10.03
CA LEU A 24 1.62 -11.42 -8.64
C LEU A 24 3.03 -10.85 -8.45
N SER A 25 3.12 -9.72 -7.76
CA SER A 25 4.35 -9.14 -7.24
C SER A 25 4.42 -9.30 -5.72
N GLU A 26 5.63 -9.41 -5.19
CA GLU A 26 5.84 -9.49 -3.74
C GLU A 26 5.72 -8.09 -3.11
N PRO A 27 5.06 -7.96 -1.94
CA PRO A 27 5.08 -6.73 -1.19
C PRO A 27 6.51 -6.45 -0.68
N PHE A 28 6.93 -5.19 -0.66
CA PHE A 28 8.24 -4.83 -0.09
C PHE A 28 8.21 -4.78 1.44
N MET A 29 7.01 -4.67 2.03
CA MET A 29 6.80 -4.59 3.47
C MET A 29 5.40 -5.08 3.88
N LEU A 30 5.32 -5.68 5.06
CA LEU A 30 4.07 -6.05 5.74
C LEU A 30 4.03 -5.35 7.10
N THR A 31 2.93 -4.66 7.40
CA THR A 31 2.64 -4.15 8.73
C THR A 31 1.56 -5.01 9.39
N VAL A 32 1.82 -5.46 10.62
CA VAL A 32 0.86 -6.18 11.45
C VAL A 32 0.45 -5.28 12.61
N ARG A 33 -0.84 -5.01 12.75
CA ARG A 33 -1.40 -4.21 13.85
C ARG A 33 -2.35 -5.06 14.68
N GLU A 34 -2.13 -5.17 15.97
CA GLU A 34 -3.08 -5.80 16.89
C GLU A 34 -4.33 -4.91 17.04
N LEU A 35 -5.51 -5.52 17.01
CA LEU A 35 -6.81 -4.89 17.25
C LEU A 35 -7.46 -5.54 18.48
N ASN A 36 -8.13 -4.75 19.33
CA ASN A 36 -8.98 -5.16 20.45
C ASN A 36 -8.48 -6.37 21.27
N ASP A 37 -7.80 -6.11 22.40
CA ASP A 37 -7.34 -7.11 23.38
C ASP A 37 -6.63 -8.33 22.76
N LYS A 38 -5.94 -8.13 21.64
CA LYS A 38 -5.10 -9.14 20.92
C LYS A 38 -5.87 -10.30 20.29
N SER A 39 -7.19 -10.21 20.21
CA SER A 39 -8.01 -11.24 19.57
C SER A 39 -8.04 -11.13 18.05
N ASN A 40 -7.70 -9.95 17.50
CA ASN A 40 -7.75 -9.66 16.08
C ASN A 40 -6.47 -8.96 15.63
N ALA A 41 -6.11 -9.14 14.36
CA ALA A 41 -4.98 -8.44 13.75
C ALA A 41 -5.39 -7.85 12.41
N LYS A 42 -4.92 -6.62 12.14
CA LYS A 42 -4.96 -6.00 10.82
C LYS A 42 -3.62 -6.24 10.13
N LEU A 43 -3.67 -6.83 8.94
CA LEU A 43 -2.53 -7.00 8.06
C LEU A 43 -2.61 -5.95 6.95
N ILE A 44 -1.49 -5.26 6.70
CA ILE A 44 -1.37 -4.25 5.65
C ILE A 44 -0.16 -4.59 4.79
N TRP A 45 -0.40 -4.94 3.53
CA TRP A 45 0.64 -5.24 2.55
C TRP A 45 0.97 -3.99 1.74
N TRP A 46 2.25 -3.64 1.68
CA TRP A 46 2.73 -2.44 0.99
C TRP A 46 3.46 -2.79 -0.30
N TYR A 47 3.17 -2.01 -1.33
CA TYR A 47 3.70 -2.17 -2.68
C TYR A 47 4.29 -0.85 -3.17
N ILE A 48 5.26 -0.94 -4.09
CA ILE A 48 5.81 0.20 -4.82
C ILE A 48 5.47 0.00 -6.29
N ALA A 49 5.02 1.06 -6.94
CA ALA A 49 4.78 1.07 -8.38
C ALA A 49 5.44 2.30 -8.98
N ALA A 50 5.96 2.14 -10.20
CA ALA A 50 6.42 3.25 -11.03
C ALA A 50 5.37 3.52 -12.12
N VAL A 51 5.19 4.79 -12.44
CA VAL A 51 4.32 5.24 -13.53
C VAL A 51 5.12 6.19 -14.42
N ASP A 52 4.95 6.07 -15.73
CA ASP A 52 5.59 6.97 -16.68
C ASP A 52 4.98 8.37 -16.61
N GLU A 53 5.77 9.41 -16.89
CA GLU A 53 5.29 10.82 -16.88
C GLU A 53 4.15 11.06 -17.88
N SER A 54 4.08 10.27 -18.95
CA SER A 54 2.99 10.32 -19.93
C SER A 54 1.69 9.69 -19.44
N PHE A 55 1.65 9.17 -18.21
CA PHE A 55 0.46 8.53 -17.65
C PHE A 55 -0.63 9.57 -17.36
N SER A 56 -1.58 9.67 -18.29
CA SER A 56 -2.79 10.50 -18.16
C SER A 56 -3.94 9.77 -17.47
N GLY A 57 -3.65 8.67 -16.76
CA GLY A 57 -4.69 7.91 -16.05
C GLY A 57 -5.25 8.72 -14.89
N SER A 58 -6.53 8.49 -14.57
CA SER A 58 -7.12 9.11 -13.39
C SER A 58 -6.34 8.70 -12.15
N THR A 59 -6.11 9.65 -11.24
CA THR A 59 -5.71 9.36 -9.87
C THR A 59 -6.62 8.25 -9.33
N PRO A 60 -6.08 7.19 -8.72
CA PRO A 60 -6.88 6.08 -8.21
C PRO A 60 -8.06 6.63 -7.41
N SER A 61 -9.25 6.04 -7.59
CA SER A 61 -10.39 6.35 -6.73
C SER A 61 -9.96 6.03 -5.30
N ALA A 62 -9.58 7.06 -4.56
CA ALA A 62 -9.49 6.95 -3.13
C ALA A 62 -10.92 6.79 -2.60
N ASP A 63 -11.05 6.28 -1.38
CA ASP A 63 -12.36 6.18 -0.72
C ASP A 63 -13.08 7.54 -0.78
N ARG A 64 -14.41 7.58 -0.69
CA ARG A 64 -15.22 8.77 -1.04
C ARG A 64 -14.77 10.08 -0.36
N ASP A 65 -14.07 9.97 0.77
CA ASP A 65 -13.58 11.07 1.60
C ASP A 65 -12.11 11.48 1.32
N PHE A 66 -11.42 10.81 0.40
CA PHE A 66 -10.01 11.04 0.12
C PHE A 66 -9.76 11.29 -1.37
N ARG A 67 -8.66 11.98 -1.68
CA ARG A 67 -8.18 12.22 -3.03
C ARG A 67 -6.70 11.85 -3.11
N ALA A 68 -6.34 11.05 -4.11
CA ALA A 68 -4.94 10.76 -4.41
C ALA A 68 -4.34 11.90 -5.25
N GLU A 69 -3.13 12.32 -4.91
CA GLU A 69 -2.35 13.35 -5.60
C GLU A 69 -0.87 12.95 -5.61
N PHE A 70 -0.11 13.47 -6.58
CA PHE A 70 1.34 13.27 -6.63
C PHE A 70 2.04 14.34 -5.79
N PHE A 71 3.04 13.91 -5.03
CA PHE A 71 3.87 14.77 -4.19
C PHE A 71 5.33 14.39 -4.39
N THR A 72 6.23 15.35 -4.17
CA THR A 72 7.65 15.03 -3.98
C THR A 72 7.84 14.19 -2.72
N TYR A 73 8.99 13.50 -2.61
CA TYR A 73 9.28 12.66 -1.44
C TYR A 73 9.23 13.44 -0.12
N ASP A 74 9.84 14.63 -0.07
CA ASP A 74 9.85 15.46 1.13
C ASP A 74 8.45 15.95 1.51
N GLU A 75 7.66 16.39 0.53
CA GLU A 75 6.28 16.83 0.76
C GLU A 75 5.40 15.68 1.30
N ALA A 76 5.53 14.49 0.73
CA ALA A 76 4.79 13.32 1.17
C ALA A 76 5.16 12.95 2.62
N LEU A 77 6.45 12.94 2.96
CA LEU A 77 6.92 12.67 4.32
C LEU A 77 6.41 13.70 5.34
N GLN A 78 6.32 14.97 4.96
CA GLN A 78 5.80 16.03 5.83
C GLN A 78 4.27 15.96 6.01
N LYS A 79 3.55 15.49 5.00
CA LYS A 79 2.07 15.37 5.03
C LYS A 79 1.57 14.17 5.83
N LEU A 80 2.34 13.09 5.91
CA LEU A 80 1.95 11.90 6.68
C LEU A 80 1.89 12.21 8.18
N THR A 81 0.74 11.95 8.80
CA THR A 81 0.49 12.25 10.22
C THR A 81 1.26 11.32 11.16
N PHE A 82 1.24 10.01 10.89
CA PHE A 82 1.79 9.01 11.80
C PHE A 82 3.26 8.68 11.48
N GLN A 83 4.07 8.47 12.52
CA GLN A 83 5.49 8.15 12.36
C GLN A 83 5.70 6.82 11.65
N ASP A 84 4.85 5.83 11.89
CA ASP A 84 4.95 4.52 11.25
C ASP A 84 4.76 4.62 9.73
N ASP A 85 3.81 5.45 9.27
CA ASP A 85 3.60 5.70 7.85
C ASP A 85 4.81 6.40 7.23
N ARG A 86 5.40 7.38 7.93
CA ARG A 86 6.66 8.01 7.51
C ARG A 86 7.79 7.00 7.39
N ASN A 87 7.93 6.09 8.36
CA ASN A 87 8.96 5.05 8.34
C ASN A 87 8.79 4.10 7.14
N ILE A 88 7.54 3.75 6.81
CA ILE A 88 7.21 2.93 5.64
C ILE A 88 7.61 3.66 4.34
N LEU A 89 7.24 4.94 4.21
CA LEU A 89 7.58 5.73 3.03
C LEU A 89 9.09 5.95 2.89
N THR A 90 9.81 6.25 3.98
CA THR A 90 11.26 6.37 3.98
C THR A 90 11.93 5.09 3.48
N ARG A 91 11.44 3.92 3.91
CA ARG A 91 11.96 2.63 3.43
C ARG A 91 11.68 2.42 1.94
N ALA A 92 10.50 2.82 1.46
CA ALA A 92 10.15 2.73 0.05
C ALA A 92 11.08 3.61 -0.82
N ILE A 93 11.32 4.86 -0.39
CA ILE A 93 12.24 5.79 -1.06
C ILE A 93 13.64 5.18 -1.16
N ALA A 94 14.17 4.68 -0.04
CA ALA A 94 15.50 4.08 -0.01
C ALA A 94 15.64 2.89 -0.98
N LEU A 95 14.59 2.07 -1.13
CA LEU A 95 14.60 0.96 -2.09
C LEU A 95 14.64 1.46 -3.54
N VAL A 96 13.85 2.48 -3.88
CA VAL A 96 13.81 3.07 -5.23
C VAL A 96 15.13 3.74 -5.59
N GLU A 97 15.73 4.49 -4.67
CA GLU A 97 17.01 5.17 -4.91
C GLU A 97 18.21 4.19 -5.00
N SER A 98 18.07 2.99 -4.43
CA SER A 98 19.08 1.93 -4.51
C SER A 98 18.93 1.01 -5.73
N SER A 99 17.89 1.20 -6.55
CA SER A 99 17.57 0.32 -7.69
C SER A 99 18.29 0.66 -8.99
#